data_AF-A0A433WB74-F1
#
_entry.id   AF-A0A433WB74-F1
#
_cell.length_a   1.000
_cell.length_b   1.000
_cell.length_c   1.000
_cell.angle_alpha   90.00
_cell.angle_beta   90.00
_cell.angle_gamma   90.00
#
_symmetry.space_group_name_H-M   'P 1'
#
loop_
_entity.id
_entity.type
_entity.pdbx_description
1 polymer ?
#
loop_
_entity_poly.entity_id
_entity_poly.type
_entity_poly.pdbx_seq_one_letter_code
_entity_poly.pdbx_strand_id
1 'polypeptide(L)'
;MSSLPAINHQTYSSIRHKKYILSLLIFLIVSLQLRGQSATWLHPNTQIGLFAADTISIFGDMINEGNILSPTGTVINFYGLRWKNGAQAIIRDESTDGFSAAGGLFRFMQTRSSSLQYISGGFSAAMNTGPSFPNLSVENIPGIALEDFSDLKVVNMLDLRRGHVFLHGWNLIMGQHTPGDIRNYSPRNFIVTGGGFLYRNNISINDQKVVFPVGTKPESFTPAAAENRGAAASIRIGVKDSVYQQLTTGPNLYLTSVNKTWQMDVSQPDATIALSLVHGLPDEGPVFEANRNTSYLARFIDTGWDVAARRSAPVSPSIFTTGAPDNQAAYGTRLFQHLHTSNYFTSLVAETVNSPGKTTLQFFEAFRKAVGNDSVVLQWITGREYFCAGFTIERKYAGSSNFDSIGFVRSSAPGGISFFPTGYRITDYQPQDRFIFYRLKVQMTDGTFFYSPIRLVRGKYSEDIITVWPNPVQGRVIHIYYGAAMHVKAISLIDVPGRRIQSQQYLQPMQTRNYYQMNIPAGLASGTYFLQFIGEDNQILYVVKIVLAE
;
A
#
# COMPACT_ATOMS: atom_id res chain seq x y z
N MET A 1 62.64 -42.05 51.80
CA MET A 1 63.54 -42.40 50.68
C MET A 1 62.66 -43.00 49.59
N SER A 2 62.22 -42.18 48.63
CA SER A 2 62.70 -42.12 47.22
C SER A 2 62.18 -43.30 46.39
N SER A 3 61.64 -43.21 45.16
CA SER A 3 61.20 -42.17 44.24
C SER A 3 60.61 -42.91 43.01
N LEU A 4 59.62 -42.33 42.33
CA LEU A 4 59.00 -42.75 41.04
C LEU A 4 60.03 -42.87 39.87
N PRO A 5 59.73 -43.49 38.67
CA PRO A 5 58.61 -43.12 37.78
C PRO A 5 57.96 -44.21 36.86
N ALA A 6 56.98 -43.73 36.08
CA ALA A 6 55.95 -44.41 35.28
C ALA A 6 56.33 -44.71 33.80
N ILE A 7 55.59 -45.63 33.13
CA ILE A 7 55.35 -45.65 31.66
C ILE A 7 53.92 -46.19 31.34
N ASN A 8 53.26 -45.52 30.39
CA ASN A 8 51.93 -45.72 29.81
C ASN A 8 51.79 -46.93 28.87
N HIS A 9 50.58 -47.51 28.78
CA HIS A 9 50.09 -48.17 27.56
C HIS A 9 48.58 -47.94 27.35
N GLN A 10 48.25 -46.89 26.60
CA GLN A 10 47.02 -46.77 25.81
C GLN A 10 47.21 -47.57 24.51
N THR A 11 46.38 -48.58 24.22
CA THR A 11 45.93 -48.96 22.85
C THR A 11 45.20 -50.32 22.83
N TYR A 12 44.00 -50.44 23.43
CA TYR A 12 43.12 -51.60 23.12
C TYR A 12 41.60 -51.34 23.23
N SER A 13 41.13 -50.08 23.25
CA SER A 13 39.67 -49.76 23.29
C SER A 13 39.11 -49.02 22.08
N SER A 14 39.91 -48.75 21.03
CA SER A 14 39.48 -47.89 19.90
C SER A 14 38.82 -48.62 18.71
N ILE A 15 38.74 -49.96 18.71
CA ILE A 15 38.19 -50.74 17.58
C ILE A 15 36.73 -51.18 17.81
N ARG A 16 36.26 -51.33 19.05
CA ARG A 16 34.84 -51.61 19.34
C ARG A 16 33.93 -50.37 19.24
N HIS A 17 34.43 -49.17 19.53
CA HIS A 17 33.64 -47.93 19.45
C HIS A 17 33.37 -47.44 18.01
N LYS A 18 34.23 -47.79 17.04
CA LYS A 18 34.04 -47.38 15.64
C LYS A 18 32.95 -48.16 14.89
N LYS A 19 32.67 -49.42 15.27
CA LYS A 19 31.57 -50.20 14.66
C LYS A 19 30.19 -49.71 15.11
N TYR A 20 30.03 -49.33 16.38
CA TYR A 20 28.79 -48.74 16.86
C TYR A 20 28.54 -47.34 16.29
N ILE A 21 29.57 -46.52 16.12
CA ILE A 21 29.42 -45.18 15.51
C ILE A 21 29.09 -45.27 14.02
N LEU A 22 29.66 -46.23 13.26
CA LEU A 22 29.34 -46.41 11.84
C LEU A 22 27.93 -47.01 11.64
N SER A 23 27.49 -47.92 12.51
CA SER A 23 26.11 -48.44 12.50
C SER A 23 25.08 -47.40 12.94
N LEU A 24 25.43 -46.50 13.88
CA LEU A 24 24.56 -45.38 14.27
C LEU A 24 24.48 -44.33 13.15
N LEU A 25 25.57 -44.09 12.41
CA LEU A 25 25.59 -43.18 11.26
C LEU A 25 24.78 -43.74 10.07
N ILE A 26 24.84 -45.05 9.82
CA ILE A 26 24.03 -45.71 8.78
C ILE A 26 22.55 -45.74 9.18
N PHE A 27 22.21 -45.90 10.46
CA PHE A 27 20.82 -45.73 10.93
C PHE A 27 20.34 -44.27 10.85
N LEU A 28 21.22 -43.29 11.11
CA LEU A 28 20.90 -41.85 10.96
C LEU A 28 20.73 -41.44 9.48
N ILE A 29 21.53 -42.01 8.59
CA ILE A 29 21.49 -41.76 7.14
C ILE A 29 20.33 -42.51 6.47
N VAL A 30 19.88 -43.65 7.01
CA VAL A 30 18.66 -44.34 6.55
C VAL A 30 17.39 -43.70 7.13
N SER A 31 17.45 -42.99 8.26
CA SER A 31 16.33 -42.14 8.73
C SER A 31 16.20 -40.79 8.00
N LEU A 32 17.13 -40.48 7.07
CA LEU A 32 16.99 -39.41 6.09
C LEU A 32 16.38 -39.89 4.77
N GLN A 33 15.65 -41.02 4.79
CA GLN A 33 14.70 -41.31 3.72
C GLN A 33 13.56 -40.29 3.78
N LEU A 34 13.67 -39.27 2.91
CA LEU A 34 12.59 -38.67 2.14
C LEU A 34 11.20 -38.93 2.73
N ARG A 35 10.73 -38.11 3.67
CA ARG A 35 9.29 -37.93 3.84
C ARG A 35 8.82 -36.88 2.83
N GLY A 36 8.82 -37.26 1.56
CA GLY A 36 7.75 -36.78 0.70
C GLY A 36 6.47 -37.37 1.30
N GLN A 37 5.71 -36.58 2.06
CA GLN A 37 4.37 -37.00 2.42
C GLN A 37 3.63 -37.16 1.10
N SER A 38 3.35 -38.40 0.69
CA SER A 38 2.56 -38.65 -0.50
C SER A 38 1.23 -37.94 -0.32
N ALA A 39 0.79 -37.18 -1.32
CA ALA A 39 -0.52 -36.55 -1.27
C ALA A 39 -1.59 -37.58 -0.89
N THR A 40 -2.54 -37.17 -0.04
CA THR A 40 -3.74 -37.97 0.22
C THR A 40 -4.50 -38.03 -1.09
N TRP A 41 -4.67 -39.23 -1.66
CA TRP A 41 -5.27 -39.41 -2.97
C TRP A 41 -6.57 -40.18 -2.87
N LEU A 42 -7.66 -39.57 -3.33
CA LEU A 42 -8.95 -40.21 -3.51
C LEU A 42 -9.09 -40.68 -4.96
N HIS A 43 -8.96 -41.99 -5.18
CA HIS A 43 -9.03 -42.61 -6.50
C HIS A 43 -10.41 -42.40 -7.17
N PRO A 44 -10.52 -42.28 -8.52
CA PRO A 44 -11.76 -41.97 -9.24
C PRO A 44 -13.01 -42.78 -8.87
N ASN A 45 -12.85 -44.07 -8.59
CA ASN A 45 -13.97 -44.95 -8.25
C ASN A 45 -14.35 -44.96 -6.77
N THR A 46 -13.74 -44.11 -5.95
CA THR A 46 -13.96 -44.09 -4.50
C THR A 46 -15.12 -43.19 -4.14
N GLN A 47 -15.95 -43.64 -3.20
CA GLN A 47 -17.00 -42.84 -2.58
C GLN A 47 -16.71 -42.70 -1.08
N ILE A 48 -16.63 -41.47 -0.60
CA ILE A 48 -16.51 -41.16 0.82
C ILE A 48 -17.77 -40.41 1.25
N GLY A 49 -18.47 -40.96 2.24
CA GLY A 49 -19.53 -40.26 2.96
C GLY A 49 -19.03 -39.84 4.33
N LEU A 50 -19.21 -38.57 4.65
CA LEU A 50 -18.91 -38.01 5.96
C LEU A 50 -20.19 -37.93 6.79
N PHE A 51 -20.07 -37.96 8.12
CA PHE A 51 -21.21 -37.77 9.00
C PHE A 51 -21.33 -36.31 9.45
N ALA A 52 -22.56 -35.88 9.75
CA ALA A 52 -22.90 -34.49 10.10
C ALA A 52 -22.15 -33.93 11.32
N ALA A 53 -21.59 -34.76 12.19
CA ALA A 53 -20.82 -34.31 13.36
C ALA A 53 -19.31 -34.51 13.21
N ASP A 54 -18.85 -34.99 12.05
CA ASP A 54 -17.45 -35.31 11.84
C ASP A 54 -16.60 -34.05 11.71
N THR A 55 -15.43 -34.08 12.35
CA THR A 55 -14.33 -33.15 12.09
C THR A 55 -13.12 -33.92 11.58
N ILE A 56 -12.76 -33.72 10.32
CA ILE A 56 -11.62 -34.37 9.67
C ILE A 56 -10.49 -33.36 9.51
N SER A 57 -9.25 -33.81 9.70
CA SER A 57 -8.06 -32.98 9.48
C SER A 57 -7.10 -33.66 8.51
N ILE A 58 -6.73 -32.94 7.44
CA ILE A 58 -5.84 -33.40 6.39
C ILE A 58 -4.55 -32.57 6.47
N PHE A 59 -3.42 -33.22 6.80
CA PHE A 59 -2.15 -32.54 7.07
C PHE A 59 -1.20 -32.44 5.87
N GLY A 60 -1.43 -33.24 4.83
CA GLY A 60 -0.65 -33.21 3.58
C GLY A 60 -1.48 -32.66 2.41
N ASP A 61 -0.86 -32.60 1.23
CA ASP A 61 -1.57 -32.25 -0.01
C ASP A 61 -2.71 -33.25 -0.29
N MET A 62 -3.77 -32.80 -0.96
CA MET A 62 -4.95 -33.59 -1.31
C MET A 62 -5.13 -33.65 -2.82
N ILE A 63 -5.34 -34.84 -3.37
CA ILE A 63 -5.78 -35.08 -4.74
C ILE A 63 -7.11 -35.82 -4.67
N ASN A 64 -8.19 -35.17 -5.08
CA ASN A 64 -9.52 -35.74 -5.14
C ASN A 64 -9.90 -36.04 -6.59
N GLU A 65 -10.00 -37.32 -6.96
CA GLU A 65 -10.56 -37.74 -8.25
C GLU A 65 -11.89 -38.50 -8.11
N GLY A 66 -12.28 -38.84 -6.88
CA GLY A 66 -13.51 -39.59 -6.58
C GLY A 66 -14.66 -38.70 -6.09
N ASN A 67 -15.54 -39.28 -5.27
CA ASN A 67 -16.76 -38.65 -4.79
C ASN A 67 -16.73 -38.43 -3.28
N ILE A 68 -17.04 -37.20 -2.85
CA ILE A 68 -17.17 -36.80 -1.44
C ILE A 68 -18.59 -36.32 -1.19
N LEU A 69 -19.30 -37.00 -0.30
CA LEU A 69 -20.55 -36.50 0.29
C LEU A 69 -20.21 -35.79 1.60
N SER A 70 -20.51 -34.49 1.66
CA SER A 70 -20.20 -33.60 2.79
C SER A 70 -21.49 -32.99 3.31
N PRO A 71 -22.21 -33.68 4.22
CA PRO A 71 -23.50 -33.22 4.71
C PRO A 71 -23.36 -32.03 5.66
N THR A 72 -24.49 -31.36 5.92
CA THR A 72 -24.57 -30.28 6.91
C THR A 72 -23.97 -30.68 8.26
N GLY A 73 -23.09 -29.81 8.77
CA GLY A 73 -22.43 -29.97 10.08
C GLY A 73 -21.02 -30.58 10.02
N THR A 74 -20.67 -31.25 8.92
CA THR A 74 -19.31 -31.78 8.72
C THR A 74 -18.29 -30.64 8.62
N VAL A 75 -17.12 -30.82 9.24
CA VAL A 75 -15.99 -29.88 9.15
C VAL A 75 -14.75 -30.59 8.65
N ILE A 76 -14.13 -30.08 7.59
CA ILE A 76 -12.87 -30.59 7.04
C ILE A 76 -11.81 -29.50 7.17
N ASN A 77 -10.83 -29.72 8.02
CA ASN A 77 -9.67 -28.84 8.18
C ASN A 77 -8.56 -29.31 7.23
N PHE A 78 -8.17 -28.47 6.29
CA PHE A 78 -7.09 -28.73 5.36
C PHE A 78 -5.86 -27.90 5.70
N TYR A 79 -4.78 -28.58 6.09
CA TYR A 79 -3.48 -28.00 6.45
C TYR A 79 -2.38 -28.19 5.39
N GLY A 80 -2.65 -28.98 4.34
CA GLY A 80 -1.72 -29.19 3.24
C GLY A 80 -1.44 -27.92 2.44
N LEU A 81 -0.50 -27.98 1.50
CA LEU A 81 -0.20 -26.84 0.62
C LEU A 81 -1.08 -26.81 -0.62
N ARG A 82 -1.46 -27.98 -1.16
CA ARG A 82 -2.24 -28.08 -2.40
C ARG A 82 -3.45 -28.98 -2.26
N TRP A 83 -4.60 -28.48 -2.69
CA TRP A 83 -5.82 -29.26 -2.90
C TRP A 83 -6.15 -29.30 -4.38
N LYS A 84 -6.18 -30.49 -4.98
CA LYS A 84 -6.49 -30.68 -6.40
C LYS A 84 -7.73 -31.53 -6.57
N ASN A 85 -8.76 -31.01 -7.22
CA ASN A 85 -9.85 -31.84 -7.72
C ASN A 85 -9.62 -32.20 -9.19
N GLY A 86 -9.85 -33.45 -9.56
CA GLY A 86 -9.98 -33.88 -10.94
C GLY A 86 -11.28 -33.35 -11.56
N ALA A 87 -11.32 -33.20 -12.89
CA ALA A 87 -12.48 -32.64 -13.59
C ALA A 87 -13.77 -33.47 -13.45
N GLN A 88 -13.64 -34.77 -13.16
CA GLN A 88 -14.76 -35.69 -12.93
C GLN A 88 -15.02 -35.95 -11.44
N ALA A 89 -14.23 -35.35 -10.55
CA ALA A 89 -14.43 -35.50 -9.12
C ALA A 89 -15.74 -34.83 -8.70
N ILE A 90 -16.33 -35.31 -7.61
CA ILE A 90 -17.59 -34.79 -7.09
C ILE A 90 -17.43 -34.44 -5.63
N ILE A 91 -17.91 -33.26 -5.26
CA ILE A 91 -18.16 -32.88 -3.87
C ILE A 91 -19.61 -32.39 -3.83
N ARG A 92 -20.45 -33.02 -3.01
CA ARG A 92 -21.89 -32.71 -2.91
C ARG A 92 -22.34 -32.62 -1.47
N ASP A 93 -23.41 -31.88 -1.26
CA ASP A 93 -24.17 -31.91 -0.01
C ASP A 93 -25.18 -33.08 0.01
N GLU A 94 -25.97 -33.19 1.08
CA GLU A 94 -26.94 -34.26 1.32
C GLU A 94 -28.25 -34.15 0.54
N SER A 95 -28.48 -33.07 -0.21
CA SER A 95 -29.70 -32.90 -0.98
C SER A 95 -29.72 -33.79 -2.23
N THR A 96 -30.90 -33.97 -2.81
CA THR A 96 -31.08 -34.83 -3.98
C THR A 96 -30.36 -34.31 -5.23
N ASP A 97 -30.24 -32.99 -5.39
CA ASP A 97 -29.44 -32.39 -6.47
C ASP A 97 -27.96 -32.23 -6.07
N GLY A 98 -27.65 -32.27 -4.77
CA GLY A 98 -26.32 -32.15 -4.18
C GLY A 98 -25.85 -30.71 -3.99
N PHE A 99 -26.75 -29.74 -4.15
CA PHE A 99 -26.46 -28.30 -4.09
C PHE A 99 -27.49 -27.47 -3.31
N SER A 100 -28.59 -28.07 -2.86
CA SER A 100 -29.69 -27.37 -2.19
C SER A 100 -29.66 -27.46 -0.66
N ALA A 101 -28.79 -28.29 -0.08
CA ALA A 101 -28.63 -28.34 1.38
C ALA A 101 -27.51 -27.40 1.85
N ALA A 102 -27.36 -27.22 3.16
CA ALA A 102 -26.30 -26.33 3.68
C ALA A 102 -24.91 -26.95 3.46
N GLY A 103 -24.78 -28.27 3.57
CA GLY A 103 -23.55 -29.02 3.32
C GLY A 103 -22.42 -28.73 4.32
N GLY A 104 -21.31 -29.44 4.17
CA GLY A 104 -20.16 -29.32 5.08
C GLY A 104 -19.26 -28.11 4.82
N LEU A 105 -18.39 -27.82 5.78
CA LEU A 105 -17.44 -26.70 5.77
C LEU A 105 -16.01 -27.16 5.53
N PHE A 106 -15.39 -26.67 4.46
CA PHE A 106 -13.98 -26.90 4.15
C PHE A 106 -13.14 -25.70 4.60
N ARG A 107 -12.23 -25.90 5.55
CA ARG A 107 -11.40 -24.85 6.15
C ARG A 107 -9.98 -24.97 5.63
N PHE A 108 -9.55 -24.00 4.84
CA PHE A 108 -8.17 -23.88 4.35
C PHE A 108 -7.36 -23.11 5.38
N MET A 109 -6.54 -23.85 6.12
CA MET A 109 -5.79 -23.36 7.27
C MET A 109 -4.30 -23.66 7.07
N GLN A 110 -3.41 -22.79 7.54
CA GLN A 110 -1.98 -23.10 7.53
C GLN A 110 -1.35 -22.81 8.90
N THR A 111 -0.54 -23.74 9.38
CA THR A 111 0.21 -23.58 10.64
C THR A 111 1.51 -22.83 10.42
N ARG A 112 2.05 -22.87 9.20
CA ARG A 112 3.21 -22.09 8.75
C ARG A 112 2.74 -20.79 8.09
N SER A 113 2.70 -19.71 8.85
CA SER A 113 2.08 -18.42 8.47
C SER A 113 2.62 -17.71 7.21
N SER A 114 3.64 -18.26 6.54
CA SER A 114 4.33 -17.62 5.42
C SER A 114 3.98 -18.18 4.03
N SER A 115 3.17 -19.22 3.92
CA SER A 115 2.89 -19.88 2.64
C SER A 115 1.42 -19.76 2.21
N LEU A 116 1.21 -19.45 0.93
CA LEU A 116 -0.09 -19.62 0.26
C LEU A 116 -0.47 -21.11 0.23
N GLN A 117 -1.76 -21.39 0.31
CA GLN A 117 -2.31 -22.68 -0.11
C GLN A 117 -2.85 -22.56 -1.53
N TYR A 118 -2.82 -23.63 -2.29
CA TYR A 118 -3.24 -23.66 -3.68
C TYR A 118 -4.42 -24.59 -3.87
N ILE A 119 -5.35 -24.19 -4.74
CA ILE A 119 -6.52 -24.98 -5.09
C ILE A 119 -6.60 -25.12 -6.60
N SER A 120 -6.53 -26.35 -7.09
CA SER A 120 -7.04 -26.71 -8.42
C SER A 120 -8.51 -27.10 -8.24
N GLY A 121 -9.41 -26.15 -8.51
CA GLY A 121 -10.83 -26.30 -8.20
C GLY A 121 -11.51 -27.41 -8.99
N GLY A 122 -11.05 -27.69 -10.22
CA GLY A 122 -11.57 -28.73 -11.12
C GLY A 122 -12.88 -28.36 -11.83
N PHE A 123 -13.48 -27.21 -11.51
CA PHE A 123 -14.71 -26.73 -12.12
C PHE A 123 -14.43 -26.04 -13.46
N SER A 124 -15.38 -26.10 -14.39
CA SER A 124 -15.37 -25.34 -15.64
C SER A 124 -16.52 -24.34 -15.66
N ALA A 125 -16.21 -23.04 -15.57
CA ALA A 125 -17.20 -21.98 -15.70
C ALA A 125 -17.90 -22.01 -17.07
N ALA A 126 -17.16 -22.36 -18.12
CA ALA A 126 -17.65 -22.39 -19.50
C ALA A 126 -18.68 -23.50 -19.72
N MET A 127 -18.46 -24.69 -19.15
CA MET A 127 -19.39 -25.81 -19.25
C MET A 127 -20.42 -25.84 -18.11
N ASN A 128 -20.20 -25.03 -17.06
CA ASN A 128 -20.94 -25.04 -15.80
C ASN A 128 -21.00 -26.44 -15.15
N THR A 129 -19.88 -27.17 -15.19
CA THR A 129 -19.76 -28.54 -14.67
C THR A 129 -18.46 -28.74 -13.90
N GLY A 130 -18.46 -29.73 -13.02
CA GLY A 130 -17.30 -30.14 -12.22
C GLY A 130 -17.56 -30.11 -10.72
N PRO A 131 -16.53 -30.41 -9.91
CA PRO A 131 -16.58 -30.38 -8.45
C PRO A 131 -16.88 -28.99 -7.88
N SER A 132 -17.60 -28.94 -6.76
CA SER A 132 -17.94 -27.70 -6.06
C SER A 132 -17.94 -27.90 -4.56
N PHE A 133 -17.34 -26.98 -3.81
CA PHE A 133 -17.40 -27.00 -2.35
C PHE A 133 -18.75 -26.46 -1.88
N PRO A 134 -19.46 -27.12 -0.94
CA PRO A 134 -20.67 -26.54 -0.34
C PRO A 134 -20.34 -25.23 0.38
N ASN A 135 -19.40 -25.26 1.33
CA ASN A 135 -18.88 -24.07 2.01
C ASN A 135 -17.35 -24.11 2.09
N LEU A 136 -16.72 -22.95 1.98
CA LEU A 136 -15.27 -22.80 2.06
C LEU A 136 -14.91 -21.66 3.01
N SER A 137 -13.96 -21.89 3.91
CA SER A 137 -13.40 -20.87 4.81
C SER A 137 -11.91 -20.69 4.52
N VAL A 138 -11.50 -19.44 4.34
CA VAL A 138 -10.10 -19.05 4.17
C VAL A 138 -9.58 -18.54 5.51
N GLU A 139 -8.73 -19.33 6.14
CA GLU A 139 -8.16 -19.10 7.47
C GLU A 139 -6.62 -19.14 7.42
N ASN A 140 -6.05 -18.61 6.35
CA ASN A 140 -4.62 -18.59 6.09
C ASN A 140 -4.15 -17.15 5.79
N ILE A 141 -3.19 -16.60 6.55
CA ILE A 141 -2.79 -15.18 6.43
C ILE A 141 -2.40 -14.77 5.00
N PRO A 142 -1.51 -15.50 4.29
CA PRO A 142 -1.23 -15.18 2.90
C PRO A 142 -2.46 -15.39 2.00
N GLY A 143 -3.36 -16.31 2.33
CA GLY A 143 -4.57 -16.62 1.58
C GLY A 143 -4.51 -17.96 0.85
N ILE A 144 -5.43 -18.13 -0.10
CA ILE A 144 -5.46 -19.23 -1.07
C ILE A 144 -5.29 -18.70 -2.49
N ALA A 145 -4.72 -19.50 -3.38
CA ALA A 145 -4.53 -19.16 -4.78
C ALA A 145 -5.07 -20.27 -5.69
N LEU A 146 -5.70 -19.90 -6.80
CA LEU A 146 -6.10 -20.85 -7.83
C LEU A 146 -4.90 -21.24 -8.71
N GLU A 147 -4.82 -22.51 -9.07
CA GLU A 147 -3.79 -23.07 -9.95
C GLU A 147 -4.36 -24.09 -10.97
N ASP A 148 -3.47 -24.63 -11.82
CA ASP A 148 -3.76 -25.69 -12.79
C ASP A 148 -4.91 -25.42 -13.78
N PHE A 149 -5.08 -24.17 -14.23
CA PHE A 149 -6.05 -23.85 -15.29
C PHE A 149 -7.50 -24.20 -14.94
N SER A 150 -7.86 -24.17 -13.65
CA SER A 150 -9.16 -24.65 -13.20
C SER A 150 -9.92 -23.61 -12.37
N ASP A 151 -11.22 -23.49 -12.64
CA ASP A 151 -12.09 -22.61 -11.88
C ASP A 151 -12.47 -23.27 -10.55
N LEU A 152 -12.79 -22.44 -9.56
CA LEU A 152 -13.27 -22.87 -8.25
C LEU A 152 -14.76 -22.56 -8.13
N LYS A 153 -15.56 -23.55 -7.71
CA LYS A 153 -16.96 -23.33 -7.35
C LYS A 153 -17.21 -23.52 -5.86
N VAL A 154 -17.91 -22.56 -5.27
CA VAL A 154 -18.43 -22.61 -3.90
C VAL A 154 -19.94 -22.35 -3.95
N VAL A 155 -20.73 -23.29 -3.46
CA VAL A 155 -22.19 -23.29 -3.65
C VAL A 155 -22.87 -22.31 -2.69
N ASN A 156 -22.62 -22.45 -1.40
CA ASN A 156 -23.38 -21.76 -0.37
C ASN A 156 -22.62 -20.58 0.22
N MET A 157 -21.43 -20.80 0.78
CA MET A 157 -20.75 -19.75 1.55
C MET A 157 -19.23 -19.79 1.40
N LEU A 158 -18.66 -18.60 1.18
CA LEU A 158 -17.23 -18.32 1.28
C LEU A 158 -16.96 -17.40 2.48
N ASP A 159 -16.25 -17.91 3.49
CA ASP A 159 -15.86 -17.15 4.68
C ASP A 159 -14.41 -16.66 4.57
N LEU A 160 -14.20 -15.35 4.40
CA LEU A 160 -12.88 -14.73 4.28
C LEU A 160 -12.32 -14.30 5.63
N ARG A 161 -12.16 -15.24 6.56
CA ARG A 161 -11.72 -14.96 7.93
C ARG A 161 -10.33 -14.34 8.00
N ARG A 162 -9.37 -14.91 7.27
CA ARG A 162 -7.98 -14.47 7.23
C ARG A 162 -7.37 -14.78 5.87
N GLY A 163 -6.93 -13.73 5.16
CA GLY A 163 -6.24 -13.83 3.88
C GLY A 163 -7.13 -13.57 2.66
N HIS A 164 -6.49 -13.56 1.50
CA HIS A 164 -7.14 -13.30 0.21
C HIS A 164 -7.47 -14.59 -0.54
N VAL A 165 -8.29 -14.47 -1.57
CA VAL A 165 -8.43 -15.48 -2.63
C VAL A 165 -7.81 -14.92 -3.91
N PHE A 166 -6.70 -15.47 -4.38
CA PHE A 166 -6.06 -15.05 -5.62
C PHE A 166 -6.57 -15.90 -6.78
N LEU A 167 -7.19 -15.25 -7.77
CA LEU A 167 -7.73 -15.98 -8.93
C LEU A 167 -6.68 -16.27 -10.00
N HIS A 168 -5.62 -15.46 -10.12
CA HIS A 168 -4.54 -15.65 -11.12
C HIS A 168 -5.03 -15.89 -12.56
N GLY A 169 -6.11 -15.22 -12.97
CA GLY A 169 -6.71 -15.36 -14.31
C GLY A 169 -7.84 -16.40 -14.40
N TRP A 170 -8.07 -17.20 -13.35
CA TRP A 170 -9.17 -18.16 -13.24
C TRP A 170 -10.42 -17.54 -12.63
N ASN A 171 -11.49 -18.33 -12.50
CA ASN A 171 -12.76 -17.83 -12.00
C ASN A 171 -13.12 -18.47 -10.65
N LEU A 172 -13.74 -17.64 -9.80
CA LEU A 172 -14.44 -18.12 -8.61
C LEU A 172 -15.93 -18.01 -8.87
N ILE A 173 -16.63 -19.13 -8.84
CA ILE A 173 -18.07 -19.22 -9.03
C ILE A 173 -18.73 -19.38 -7.68
N MET A 174 -19.52 -18.39 -7.29
CA MET A 174 -20.37 -18.47 -6.12
C MET A 174 -21.82 -18.75 -6.53
N GLY A 175 -22.47 -19.66 -5.80
CA GLY A 175 -23.89 -19.90 -5.95
C GLY A 175 -24.25 -21.01 -6.95
N GLN A 176 -25.46 -21.54 -6.76
CA GLN A 176 -26.14 -22.45 -7.70
C GLN A 176 -27.55 -21.93 -7.98
N HIS A 177 -28.45 -22.05 -7.00
CA HIS A 177 -29.83 -21.55 -7.06
C HIS A 177 -30.01 -20.20 -6.37
N THR A 178 -28.99 -19.73 -5.67
CA THR A 178 -28.90 -18.39 -5.07
C THR A 178 -27.51 -17.83 -5.37
N PRO A 179 -27.25 -16.54 -5.11
CA PRO A 179 -25.92 -15.94 -5.29
C PRO A 179 -24.81 -16.51 -4.41
N GLY A 180 -25.17 -17.32 -3.40
CA GLY A 180 -24.30 -17.71 -2.30
C GLY A 180 -23.98 -16.53 -1.36
N ASP A 181 -23.25 -16.75 -0.28
CA ASP A 181 -22.83 -15.74 0.68
C ASP A 181 -21.31 -15.57 0.66
N ILE A 182 -20.83 -14.32 0.75
CA ILE A 182 -19.42 -14.04 1.06
C ILE A 182 -19.38 -13.24 2.35
N ARG A 183 -18.62 -13.73 3.33
CA ARG A 183 -18.56 -13.17 4.69
C ARG A 183 -17.14 -12.73 5.04
N ASN A 184 -17.01 -11.88 6.07
CA ASN A 184 -15.74 -11.40 6.61
C ASN A 184 -14.83 -10.66 5.60
N TYR A 185 -15.42 -10.12 4.52
CA TYR A 185 -14.68 -9.33 3.56
C TYR A 185 -14.42 -7.90 4.07
N SER A 186 -13.21 -7.43 3.82
CA SER A 186 -12.71 -6.11 4.20
C SER A 186 -11.49 -5.75 3.36
N PRO A 187 -10.90 -4.55 3.49
CA PRO A 187 -9.62 -4.23 2.86
C PRO A 187 -8.47 -5.20 3.20
N ARG A 188 -8.62 -6.06 4.21
CA ARG A 188 -7.62 -7.06 4.62
C ARG A 188 -7.86 -8.46 4.05
N ASN A 189 -9.10 -8.80 3.71
CA ASN A 189 -9.50 -10.13 3.24
C ASN A 189 -10.55 -9.98 2.12
N PHE A 190 -10.18 -10.30 0.89
CA PHE A 190 -11.04 -10.16 -0.29
C PHE A 190 -10.49 -10.98 -1.47
N ILE A 191 -11.21 -10.98 -2.59
CA ILE A 191 -10.83 -11.72 -3.81
C ILE A 191 -9.97 -10.84 -4.72
N VAL A 192 -8.75 -11.26 -5.00
CA VAL A 192 -7.83 -10.60 -5.93
C VAL A 192 -8.03 -11.18 -7.33
N THR A 193 -8.54 -10.38 -8.26
CA THR A 193 -8.99 -10.85 -9.59
C THR A 193 -7.85 -11.27 -10.49
N GLY A 194 -6.79 -10.46 -10.62
CA GLY A 194 -5.61 -10.81 -11.44
C GLY A 194 -5.93 -11.25 -12.88
N GLY A 195 -6.98 -10.69 -13.51
CA GLY A 195 -7.47 -11.06 -14.85
C GLY A 195 -8.64 -12.05 -14.88
N GLY A 196 -8.95 -12.66 -13.74
CA GLY A 196 -10.10 -13.54 -13.54
C GLY A 196 -11.37 -12.83 -13.08
N PHE A 197 -12.45 -13.58 -12.88
CA PHE A 197 -13.75 -13.04 -12.47
C PHE A 197 -14.34 -13.75 -11.24
N LEU A 198 -15.03 -12.97 -10.41
CA LEU A 198 -15.95 -13.48 -9.39
C LEU A 198 -17.36 -13.54 -9.98
N TYR A 199 -17.95 -14.74 -10.05
CA TYR A 199 -19.33 -14.95 -10.47
C TYR A 199 -20.23 -15.05 -9.25
N ARG A 200 -21.45 -14.55 -9.40
CA ARG A 200 -22.55 -14.66 -8.45
C ARG A 200 -23.78 -15.11 -9.24
N ASN A 201 -24.24 -16.32 -8.99
CA ASN A 201 -25.31 -16.95 -9.78
C ASN A 201 -26.72 -16.58 -9.32
N ASN A 202 -27.67 -16.57 -10.24
CA ASN A 202 -29.09 -16.43 -9.94
C ASN A 202 -29.46 -15.24 -9.01
N ILE A 203 -28.86 -14.07 -9.23
CA ILE A 203 -29.23 -12.84 -8.50
C ILE A 203 -30.62 -12.43 -8.96
N SER A 204 -31.60 -12.50 -8.06
CA SER A 204 -32.99 -12.10 -8.25
C SER A 204 -33.28 -10.71 -7.69
N ILE A 205 -34.51 -10.23 -7.87
CA ILE A 205 -34.96 -8.96 -7.29
C ILE A 205 -35.02 -9.00 -5.75
N ASN A 206 -35.09 -10.19 -5.16
CA ASN A 206 -35.25 -10.39 -3.72
C ASN A 206 -33.92 -10.37 -2.97
N ASP A 207 -32.81 -10.56 -3.67
CA ASP A 207 -31.45 -10.63 -3.08
C ASP A 207 -30.90 -9.25 -2.68
N GLN A 208 -31.64 -8.16 -2.94
CA GLN A 208 -31.23 -6.79 -2.67
C GLN A 208 -29.85 -6.48 -3.31
N LYS A 209 -28.92 -5.87 -2.54
CA LYS A 209 -27.56 -5.56 -2.98
C LYS A 209 -26.62 -6.74 -2.75
N VAL A 210 -26.23 -7.40 -3.83
CA VAL A 210 -25.21 -8.47 -3.83
C VAL A 210 -23.82 -7.86 -4.02
N VAL A 211 -22.94 -8.05 -3.03
CA VAL A 211 -21.58 -7.51 -3.03
C VAL A 211 -20.59 -8.49 -3.66
N PHE A 212 -19.68 -7.94 -4.45
CA PHE A 212 -18.52 -8.57 -5.08
C PHE A 212 -17.27 -7.98 -4.43
N PRO A 213 -16.72 -8.61 -3.38
CA PRO A 213 -15.55 -8.10 -2.66
C PRO A 213 -14.28 -8.40 -3.45
N VAL A 214 -14.08 -7.65 -4.52
CA VAL A 214 -12.97 -7.82 -5.47
C VAL A 214 -11.95 -6.70 -5.38
N GLY A 215 -10.74 -6.97 -5.88
CA GLY A 215 -9.68 -6.00 -5.99
C GLY A 215 -8.60 -6.42 -6.97
N THR A 216 -7.75 -5.48 -7.39
CA THR A 216 -6.70 -5.77 -8.40
C THR A 216 -5.46 -6.43 -7.81
N LYS A 217 -5.19 -6.18 -6.53
CA LYS A 217 -4.01 -6.63 -5.77
C LYS A 217 -4.29 -6.51 -4.26
N PRO A 218 -3.50 -7.12 -3.35
CA PRO A 218 -3.78 -7.20 -1.91
C PRO A 218 -4.10 -5.86 -1.22
N GLU A 219 -3.55 -4.76 -1.70
CA GLU A 219 -3.74 -3.41 -1.16
C GLU A 219 -4.85 -2.60 -1.87
N SER A 220 -5.59 -3.22 -2.80
CA SER A 220 -6.51 -2.57 -3.74
C SER A 220 -7.91 -3.15 -3.60
N PHE A 221 -8.56 -2.93 -2.45
CA PHE A 221 -9.92 -3.39 -2.21
C PHE A 221 -10.93 -2.44 -2.85
N THR A 222 -11.54 -2.88 -3.95
CA THR A 222 -12.41 -2.06 -4.81
C THR A 222 -13.72 -2.80 -5.12
N PRO A 223 -14.53 -3.11 -4.09
CA PRO A 223 -15.71 -3.94 -4.27
C PRO A 223 -16.72 -3.29 -5.21
N ALA A 224 -17.52 -4.15 -5.85
CA ALA A 224 -18.71 -3.73 -6.56
C ALA A 224 -19.95 -4.29 -5.84
N ALA A 225 -21.10 -3.64 -5.97
CA ALA A 225 -22.36 -4.18 -5.50
C ALA A 225 -23.42 -4.01 -6.58
N ALA A 226 -24.09 -5.10 -6.92
CA ALA A 226 -25.14 -5.13 -7.93
C ALA A 226 -26.49 -5.41 -7.27
N GLU A 227 -27.50 -4.64 -7.66
CA GLU A 227 -28.87 -4.85 -7.28
C GLU A 227 -29.70 -5.07 -8.55
N ASN A 228 -30.19 -6.30 -8.73
CA ASN A 228 -30.92 -6.67 -9.93
C ASN A 228 -32.35 -6.13 -9.90
N ARG A 229 -32.80 -5.53 -11.00
CA ARG A 229 -34.15 -4.99 -11.18
C ARG A 229 -34.97 -5.74 -12.24
N GLY A 230 -34.41 -6.78 -12.84
CA GLY A 230 -35.05 -7.58 -13.87
C GLY A 230 -35.18 -9.06 -13.49
N ALA A 231 -35.26 -9.91 -14.51
CA ALA A 231 -35.23 -11.37 -14.35
C ALA A 231 -33.95 -11.82 -13.66
N ALA A 232 -34.02 -12.94 -12.94
CA ALA A 232 -32.85 -13.48 -12.24
C ALA A 232 -31.70 -13.75 -13.22
N ALA A 233 -30.49 -13.33 -12.84
CA ALA A 233 -29.34 -13.39 -13.73
C ALA A 233 -28.06 -13.75 -12.96
N SER A 234 -27.15 -14.45 -13.63
CA SER A 234 -25.77 -14.59 -13.17
C SER A 234 -24.97 -13.37 -13.59
N ILE A 235 -24.22 -12.81 -12.66
CA ILE A 235 -23.34 -11.67 -12.91
C ILE A 235 -21.92 -12.06 -12.53
N ARG A 236 -20.95 -11.71 -13.38
CA ARG A 236 -19.52 -11.83 -13.06
C ARG A 236 -18.86 -10.46 -13.07
N ILE A 237 -17.96 -10.23 -12.12
CA ILE A 237 -17.21 -8.97 -12.01
C ILE A 237 -15.71 -9.25 -11.91
N GLY A 238 -14.96 -8.52 -12.73
CA GLY A 238 -13.52 -8.39 -12.68
C GLY A 238 -13.13 -6.92 -12.61
N VAL A 239 -11.94 -6.63 -12.11
CA VAL A 239 -11.40 -5.26 -12.03
C VAL A 239 -9.95 -5.25 -12.50
N LYS A 240 -9.56 -4.19 -13.21
CA LYS A 240 -8.19 -3.90 -13.63
C LYS A 240 -7.83 -2.45 -13.34
N ASP A 241 -6.53 -2.18 -13.21
CA ASP A 241 -6.02 -0.82 -13.11
C ASP A 241 -6.02 -0.17 -14.50
N SER A 242 -6.11 1.17 -14.55
CA SER A 242 -6.18 2.01 -15.75
C SER A 242 -7.58 2.19 -16.35
N VAL A 243 -7.79 3.38 -16.93
CA VAL A 243 -9.01 3.77 -17.62
C VAL A 243 -8.62 4.38 -18.96
N TYR A 244 -8.73 3.64 -20.05
CA TYR A 244 -8.34 4.15 -21.37
C TYR A 244 -9.52 4.81 -22.09
N GLN A 245 -9.24 5.82 -22.92
CA GLN A 245 -10.25 6.51 -23.71
C GLN A 245 -11.07 5.56 -24.59
N GLN A 246 -10.43 4.56 -25.19
CA GLN A 246 -11.04 3.54 -26.06
C GLN A 246 -11.02 2.15 -25.39
N LEU A 247 -11.21 2.11 -24.06
CA LEU A 247 -11.22 0.92 -23.19
C LEU A 247 -9.90 0.11 -23.07
N THR A 248 -9.21 -0.12 -24.19
CA THR A 248 -7.94 -0.84 -24.30
C THR A 248 -6.84 -0.03 -24.98
N THR A 249 -7.20 1.04 -25.71
CA THR A 249 -6.26 1.89 -26.44
C THR A 249 -6.49 3.39 -26.18
N GLY A 250 -5.57 4.21 -26.66
CA GLY A 250 -5.60 5.66 -26.45
C GLY A 250 -4.99 6.09 -25.11
N PRO A 251 -5.08 7.40 -24.77
CA PRO A 251 -4.55 7.92 -23.52
C PRO A 251 -5.30 7.33 -22.31
N ASN A 252 -4.56 7.11 -21.22
CA ASN A 252 -5.15 6.81 -19.93
C ASN A 252 -5.79 8.09 -19.36
N LEU A 253 -7.07 8.02 -19.01
CA LEU A 253 -7.88 9.07 -18.41
C LEU A 253 -7.61 9.21 -16.89
N TYR A 254 -6.43 8.81 -16.45
CA TYR A 254 -6.02 8.80 -15.05
C TYR A 254 -6.32 10.10 -14.31
N LEU A 255 -6.11 11.27 -14.94
CA LEU A 255 -6.33 12.56 -14.28
C LEU A 255 -7.78 12.79 -13.85
N THR A 256 -8.74 12.39 -14.68
CA THR A 256 -10.18 12.68 -14.54
C THR A 256 -11.00 11.46 -14.14
N SER A 257 -10.35 10.36 -13.80
CA SER A 257 -11.00 9.10 -13.42
C SER A 257 -10.55 8.61 -12.05
N VAL A 258 -11.25 7.62 -11.53
CA VAL A 258 -10.68 6.68 -10.56
C VAL A 258 -9.98 5.61 -11.39
N ASN A 259 -8.69 5.35 -11.14
CA ASN A 259 -7.81 4.55 -12.00
C ASN A 259 -8.12 3.04 -12.04
N LYS A 260 -9.41 2.69 -12.15
CA LYS A 260 -9.99 1.36 -12.11
C LYS A 260 -11.03 1.25 -13.22
N THR A 261 -10.97 0.12 -13.92
CA THR A 261 -12.02 -0.31 -14.84
C THR A 261 -12.61 -1.61 -14.32
N TRP A 262 -13.90 -1.59 -14.01
CA TRP A 262 -14.66 -2.81 -13.70
C TRP A 262 -15.25 -3.35 -14.99
N GLN A 263 -15.06 -4.64 -15.22
CA GLN A 263 -15.80 -5.39 -16.22
C GLN A 263 -16.89 -6.17 -15.50
N MET A 264 -18.13 -6.00 -15.96
CA MET A 264 -19.28 -6.76 -15.49
C MET A 264 -19.98 -7.40 -16.68
N ASP A 265 -20.09 -8.72 -16.63
CA ASP A 265 -20.89 -9.45 -17.58
C ASP A 265 -22.14 -9.99 -16.89
N VAL A 266 -23.27 -9.96 -17.60
CA VAL A 266 -24.58 -10.38 -17.11
C VAL A 266 -25.17 -11.41 -18.06
N SER A 267 -25.70 -12.50 -17.52
CA SER A 267 -26.24 -13.62 -18.33
C SER A 267 -27.51 -13.26 -19.06
N GLN A 268 -28.26 -12.27 -18.55
CA GLN A 268 -29.50 -11.80 -19.14
C GLN A 268 -29.22 -10.57 -20.04
N PRO A 269 -29.48 -10.64 -21.36
CA PRO A 269 -29.43 -9.45 -22.20
C PRO A 269 -30.52 -8.46 -21.78
N ASP A 270 -30.28 -7.18 -22.03
CA ASP A 270 -31.19 -6.09 -21.70
C ASP A 270 -31.45 -5.93 -20.18
N ALA A 271 -30.50 -6.38 -19.35
CA ALA A 271 -30.63 -6.33 -17.91
C ALA A 271 -30.67 -4.89 -17.37
N THR A 272 -31.41 -4.72 -16.27
CA THR A 272 -31.44 -3.47 -15.50
C THR A 272 -30.81 -3.72 -14.13
N ILE A 273 -29.67 -3.09 -13.86
CA ILE A 273 -28.87 -3.28 -12.65
C ILE A 273 -28.59 -1.92 -12.01
N ALA A 274 -28.86 -1.78 -10.71
CA ALA A 274 -28.32 -0.68 -9.91
C ALA A 274 -26.91 -1.08 -9.45
N LEU A 275 -25.90 -0.42 -10.00
CA LEU A 275 -24.49 -0.74 -9.73
C LEU A 275 -23.89 0.29 -8.78
N SER A 276 -23.26 -0.19 -7.72
CA SER A 276 -22.40 0.60 -6.84
C SER A 276 -20.96 0.17 -7.02
N LEU A 277 -20.06 1.11 -7.29
CA LEU A 277 -18.63 0.84 -7.47
C LEU A 277 -17.86 1.60 -6.40
N VAL A 278 -16.97 0.88 -5.71
CA VAL A 278 -16.16 1.41 -4.62
C VAL A 278 -14.72 1.56 -5.08
N HIS A 279 -14.15 2.73 -4.93
CA HIS A 279 -12.74 3.00 -5.20
C HIS A 279 -12.02 3.46 -3.93
N GLY A 280 -10.72 3.21 -3.86
CA GLY A 280 -9.88 3.82 -2.84
C GLY A 280 -9.66 5.30 -3.15
N LEU A 281 -9.61 6.17 -2.14
CA LEU A 281 -9.23 7.56 -2.31
C LEU A 281 -7.86 7.74 -3.00
N PRO A 282 -6.86 6.86 -2.79
CA PRO A 282 -5.59 6.91 -3.53
C PRO A 282 -5.68 6.51 -5.01
N ASP A 283 -6.81 5.93 -5.45
CA ASP A 283 -7.04 5.59 -6.87
C ASP A 283 -7.57 6.79 -7.67
N GLU A 284 -8.00 7.85 -7.01
CA GLU A 284 -8.56 9.04 -7.67
C GLU A 284 -7.47 9.81 -8.41
N GLY A 285 -7.73 10.21 -9.66
CA GLY A 285 -6.90 11.17 -10.36
C GLY A 285 -6.89 12.55 -9.69
N PRO A 286 -5.83 13.36 -9.87
CA PRO A 286 -5.77 14.69 -9.27
C PRO A 286 -6.94 15.61 -9.64
N VAL A 287 -7.41 15.53 -10.89
CA VAL A 287 -8.54 16.33 -11.37
C VAL A 287 -9.86 15.74 -10.86
N PHE A 288 -9.96 14.41 -10.77
CA PHE A 288 -11.11 13.76 -10.14
C PHE A 288 -11.26 14.20 -8.67
N GLU A 289 -10.20 14.13 -7.89
CA GLU A 289 -10.19 14.50 -6.46
C GLU A 289 -10.64 15.95 -6.26
N ALA A 290 -10.15 16.88 -7.08
CA ALA A 290 -10.53 18.29 -7.01
C ALA A 290 -12.00 18.56 -7.41
N ASN A 291 -12.63 17.65 -8.15
CA ASN A 291 -13.95 17.84 -8.77
C ASN A 291 -14.97 16.77 -8.40
N ARG A 292 -14.83 16.11 -7.23
CA ARG A 292 -15.74 15.04 -6.78
C ARG A 292 -17.23 15.37 -6.94
N ASN A 293 -17.65 16.62 -6.72
CA ASN A 293 -19.05 17.05 -6.85
C ASN A 293 -19.64 16.85 -8.26
N THR A 294 -18.82 16.78 -9.30
CA THR A 294 -19.25 16.57 -10.69
C THR A 294 -19.04 15.12 -11.13
N SER A 295 -18.70 14.22 -10.19
CA SER A 295 -18.41 12.83 -10.48
C SER A 295 -19.66 12.02 -10.81
N TYR A 296 -19.47 10.94 -11.55
CA TYR A 296 -20.51 9.98 -11.90
C TYR A 296 -19.90 8.63 -12.29
N LEU A 297 -20.72 7.57 -12.23
CA LEU A 297 -20.35 6.27 -12.81
C LEU A 297 -20.61 6.31 -14.33
N ALA A 298 -19.56 6.07 -15.10
CA ALA A 298 -19.61 5.98 -16.55
C ALA A 298 -19.65 4.52 -17.02
N ARG A 299 -20.36 4.26 -18.11
CA ARG A 299 -20.34 3.01 -18.86
C ARG A 299 -19.67 3.25 -20.21
N PHE A 300 -18.78 2.35 -20.61
CA PHE A 300 -18.25 2.37 -21.97
C PHE A 300 -19.32 1.92 -22.96
N ILE A 301 -19.64 2.77 -23.94
CA ILE A 301 -20.60 2.55 -25.03
C ILE A 301 -19.87 2.70 -26.36
N ASP A 302 -19.84 1.64 -27.16
CA ASP A 302 -19.23 1.56 -28.49
C ASP A 302 -17.81 2.16 -28.60
N THR A 303 -17.70 3.48 -28.77
CA THR A 303 -16.47 4.23 -29.03
C THR A 303 -16.03 5.14 -27.88
N GLY A 304 -16.73 5.15 -26.74
CA GLY A 304 -16.38 6.04 -25.63
C GLY A 304 -17.12 5.81 -24.32
N TRP A 305 -16.70 6.52 -23.28
CA TRP A 305 -17.39 6.54 -22.00
C TRP A 305 -18.62 7.45 -22.08
N ASP A 306 -19.77 6.95 -21.61
CA ASP A 306 -20.98 7.74 -21.53
C ASP A 306 -20.87 8.86 -20.49
N VAL A 307 -21.79 9.82 -20.53
CA VAL A 307 -21.88 10.91 -19.57
C VAL A 307 -23.20 10.82 -18.83
N ALA A 308 -23.16 10.72 -17.50
CA ALA A 308 -24.38 10.67 -16.72
C ALA A 308 -25.01 12.07 -16.57
N ALA A 309 -26.35 12.11 -16.63
CA ALA A 309 -27.14 13.31 -16.38
C ALA A 309 -27.11 13.73 -14.90
N ARG A 310 -27.10 12.75 -13.98
CA ARG A 310 -26.97 13.00 -12.53
C ARG A 310 -25.52 12.85 -12.12
N ARG A 311 -25.03 13.82 -11.36
CA ARG A 311 -23.65 13.93 -10.89
C ARG A 311 -23.66 14.32 -9.42
N SER A 312 -22.76 13.75 -8.65
CA SER A 312 -22.66 14.02 -7.23
C SER A 312 -21.29 13.58 -6.72
N ALA A 313 -20.89 14.11 -5.56
CA ALA A 313 -19.78 13.54 -4.82
C ALA A 313 -20.04 12.05 -4.53
N PRO A 314 -19.00 11.19 -4.61
CA PRO A 314 -19.12 9.82 -4.14
C PRO A 314 -19.29 9.83 -2.61
N VAL A 315 -19.99 8.83 -2.09
CA VAL A 315 -20.27 8.69 -0.66
C VAL A 315 -19.05 8.09 0.03
N SER A 316 -18.60 8.68 1.13
CA SER A 316 -17.50 8.21 1.97
C SER A 316 -17.85 8.40 3.45
N PRO A 317 -17.49 7.48 4.38
CA PRO A 317 -16.74 6.23 4.16
C PRO A 317 -17.53 5.17 3.39
N SER A 318 -16.83 4.22 2.76
CA SER A 318 -17.49 3.09 2.08
C SER A 318 -18.07 2.11 3.09
N ILE A 319 -19.32 1.69 2.85
CA ILE A 319 -20.05 0.72 3.69
C ILE A 319 -20.00 -0.71 3.14
N PHE A 320 -19.32 -0.95 2.02
CA PHE A 320 -19.26 -2.27 1.38
C PHE A 320 -18.14 -3.14 1.97
N THR A 321 -18.20 -3.32 3.29
CA THR A 321 -17.41 -4.28 4.07
C THR A 321 -18.38 -5.06 4.96
N THR A 322 -17.99 -6.23 5.46
CA THR A 322 -18.77 -6.91 6.51
C THR A 322 -18.45 -6.40 7.92
N GLY A 323 -17.51 -5.47 8.04
CA GLY A 323 -17.01 -4.93 9.30
C GLY A 323 -17.25 -3.43 9.41
N ALA A 324 -16.26 -2.73 9.98
CA ALA A 324 -16.32 -1.27 10.04
C ALA A 324 -16.28 -0.66 8.61
N PRO A 325 -16.96 0.48 8.37
CA PRO A 325 -16.83 1.23 7.13
C PRO A 325 -15.37 1.60 6.83
N ASP A 326 -15.01 1.59 5.55
CA ASP A 326 -13.68 1.96 5.10
C ASP A 326 -13.57 3.47 4.86
N ASN A 327 -12.77 4.14 5.71
CA ASN A 327 -12.55 5.58 5.66
C ASN A 327 -11.57 6.03 4.57
N GLN A 328 -10.88 5.10 3.90
CA GLN A 328 -10.00 5.37 2.77
C GLN A 328 -10.66 5.03 1.43
N ALA A 329 -11.98 4.80 1.42
CA ALA A 329 -12.73 4.49 0.22
C ALA A 329 -14.00 5.34 0.08
N ALA A 330 -14.47 5.45 -1.15
CA ALA A 330 -15.72 6.11 -1.50
C ALA A 330 -16.45 5.29 -2.57
N TYR A 331 -17.75 5.55 -2.77
CA TYR A 331 -18.53 4.85 -3.79
C TYR A 331 -19.53 5.75 -4.50
N GLY A 332 -19.74 5.46 -5.78
CA GLY A 332 -20.85 5.99 -6.58
C GLY A 332 -21.90 4.91 -6.80
N THR A 333 -23.15 5.32 -7.03
CA THR A 333 -24.22 4.41 -7.44
C THR A 333 -24.96 4.97 -8.64
N ARG A 334 -25.22 4.14 -9.65
CA ARG A 334 -26.02 4.49 -10.83
C ARG A 334 -26.88 3.31 -11.27
N LEU A 335 -28.10 3.59 -11.71
CA LEU A 335 -28.95 2.63 -12.38
C LEU A 335 -28.56 2.55 -13.86
N PHE A 336 -28.26 1.35 -14.34
CA PHE A 336 -28.00 1.08 -15.74
C PHE A 336 -29.11 0.20 -16.31
N GLN A 337 -29.64 0.62 -17.45
CA GLN A 337 -30.64 -0.11 -18.23
C GLN A 337 -30.01 -0.54 -19.56
N HIS A 338 -30.64 -1.49 -20.24
CA HIS A 338 -30.17 -1.98 -21.53
C HIS A 338 -28.70 -2.41 -21.48
N LEU A 339 -28.35 -3.20 -20.47
CA LEU A 339 -27.02 -3.77 -20.35
C LEU A 339 -26.86 -4.91 -21.36
N HIS A 340 -25.74 -4.89 -22.08
CA HIS A 340 -25.34 -5.99 -22.95
C HIS A 340 -24.73 -7.12 -22.12
N THR A 341 -24.36 -8.23 -22.75
CA THR A 341 -23.72 -9.34 -22.05
C THR A 341 -22.41 -8.93 -21.39
N SER A 342 -21.64 -8.01 -21.96
CA SER A 342 -20.39 -7.50 -21.39
C SER A 342 -20.40 -5.98 -21.32
N ASN A 343 -20.00 -5.43 -20.17
CA ASN A 343 -20.05 -4.01 -19.90
C ASN A 343 -18.82 -3.58 -19.10
N TYR A 344 -18.37 -2.36 -19.35
CA TYR A 344 -17.20 -1.77 -18.67
C TYR A 344 -17.59 -0.47 -18.01
N PHE A 345 -17.09 -0.28 -16.79
CA PHE A 345 -17.45 0.84 -15.94
C PHE A 345 -16.23 1.48 -15.30
N THR A 346 -16.35 2.77 -15.03
CA THR A 346 -15.40 3.54 -14.23
C THR A 346 -16.12 4.73 -13.61
N SER A 347 -15.43 5.50 -12.78
CA SER A 347 -15.93 6.80 -12.28
C SER A 347 -15.15 7.91 -12.96
N LEU A 348 -15.86 8.91 -13.48
CA LEU A 348 -15.30 10.10 -14.14
C LEU A 348 -15.82 11.37 -13.48
N VAL A 349 -15.13 12.48 -13.69
CA VAL A 349 -15.68 13.83 -13.48
C VAL A 349 -16.15 14.42 -14.81
N ALA A 350 -17.32 15.05 -14.80
CA ALA A 350 -17.90 15.61 -16.02
C ALA A 350 -17.34 17.00 -16.36
N GLU A 351 -16.93 17.74 -15.33
CA GLU A 351 -16.48 19.13 -15.43
C GLU A 351 -15.24 19.33 -14.56
N THR A 352 -14.29 20.09 -15.07
CA THR A 352 -13.03 20.43 -14.41
C THR A 352 -13.06 21.89 -13.97
N VAL A 353 -13.95 22.20 -13.03
CA VAL A 353 -14.16 23.57 -12.51
C VAL A 353 -13.09 23.96 -11.49
N ASN A 354 -12.55 23.00 -10.76
CA ASN A 354 -11.47 23.15 -9.81
C ASN A 354 -10.17 22.58 -10.39
N SER A 355 -9.08 23.32 -10.23
CA SER A 355 -7.75 22.81 -10.55
C SER A 355 -7.20 21.98 -9.38
N PRO A 356 -6.47 20.87 -9.64
CA PRO A 356 -5.76 20.15 -8.60
C PRO A 356 -4.79 21.10 -7.87
N GLY A 357 -4.60 20.87 -6.57
CA GLY A 357 -3.57 21.58 -5.82
C GLY A 357 -2.18 21.34 -6.43
N LYS A 358 -1.24 22.25 -6.17
CA LYS A 358 0.16 22.03 -6.54
C LYS A 358 0.82 21.04 -5.58
N THR A 359 1.92 20.42 -6.02
CA THR A 359 2.80 19.61 -5.16
C THR A 359 3.14 20.35 -3.86
N THR A 360 3.08 19.64 -2.73
CA THR A 360 3.39 20.19 -1.41
C THR A 360 4.70 19.63 -0.87
N LEU A 361 5.55 20.49 -0.30
CA LEU A 361 6.80 20.11 0.36
C LEU A 361 6.56 20.04 1.87
N GLN A 362 6.59 18.84 2.44
CA GLN A 362 6.40 18.64 3.89
C GLN A 362 7.69 18.88 4.67
N PHE A 363 8.82 18.47 4.11
CA PHE A 363 10.10 18.50 4.79
C PHE A 363 11.23 18.79 3.82
N PHE A 364 12.21 19.58 4.26
CA PHE A 364 13.49 19.77 3.58
C PHE A 364 14.55 20.10 4.61
N GLU A 365 15.69 19.43 4.52
CA GLU A 365 16.83 19.60 5.41
C GLU A 365 18.14 19.47 4.62
N ALA A 366 19.16 20.17 5.08
CA ALA A 366 20.54 20.01 4.62
C ALA A 366 21.44 19.97 5.85
N PHE A 367 22.32 18.99 5.94
CA PHE A 367 23.27 18.85 7.05
C PHE A 367 24.60 18.28 6.58
N ARG A 368 25.68 18.72 7.20
CA ARG A 368 27.04 18.24 6.89
C ARG A 368 27.29 16.90 7.58
N LYS A 369 27.80 15.92 6.82
CA LYS A 369 28.23 14.62 7.33
C LYS A 369 29.76 14.59 7.35
N ALA A 370 30.34 14.64 8.55
CA ALA A 370 31.79 14.71 8.77
C ALA A 370 32.53 13.37 8.58
N VAL A 371 31.83 12.27 8.28
CA VAL A 371 32.44 10.94 8.14
C VAL A 371 32.84 10.70 6.68
N GLY A 372 34.15 10.60 6.43
CA GLY A 372 34.74 10.31 5.11
C GLY A 372 35.08 11.57 4.30
N ASN A 373 34.73 11.55 3.01
CA ASN A 373 34.81 12.70 2.10
C ASN A 373 33.73 13.73 2.50
N ASP A 374 34.13 14.71 3.30
CA ASP A 374 33.29 15.78 3.85
C ASP A 374 32.23 16.30 2.84
N SER A 375 30.97 16.11 3.19
CA SER A 375 29.84 16.32 2.29
C SER A 375 28.63 16.87 3.01
N VAL A 376 27.77 17.56 2.26
CA VAL A 376 26.45 17.99 2.70
C VAL A 376 25.41 17.04 2.14
N VAL A 377 24.64 16.44 3.02
CA VAL A 377 23.47 15.64 2.66
C VAL A 377 22.27 16.56 2.65
N LEU A 378 21.56 16.59 1.53
CA LEU A 378 20.25 17.22 1.41
C LEU A 378 19.19 16.13 1.32
N GLN A 379 18.11 16.28 2.07
CA GLN A 379 16.99 15.36 2.08
C GLN A 379 15.67 16.12 2.17
N TRP A 380 14.66 15.65 1.45
CA TRP A 380 13.32 16.23 1.48
C TRP A 380 12.24 15.19 1.29
N ILE A 381 11.04 15.54 1.75
CA ILE A 381 9.83 14.73 1.60
C ILE A 381 8.73 15.65 1.05
N THR A 382 8.17 15.27 -0.10
CA THR A 382 6.90 15.83 -0.58
C THR A 382 5.75 15.14 0.14
N GLY A 383 4.65 15.86 0.37
CA GLY A 383 3.45 15.28 0.98
C GLY A 383 2.59 14.59 -0.06
N ARG A 384 2.11 15.37 -1.02
CA ARG A 384 1.51 14.90 -2.26
C ARG A 384 2.16 15.59 -3.43
N GLU A 385 2.32 14.86 -4.51
CA GLU A 385 2.82 15.36 -5.76
C GLU A 385 1.67 15.42 -6.76
N TYR A 386 1.47 16.59 -7.34
CA TYR A 386 0.55 16.83 -8.43
C TYR A 386 1.33 17.57 -9.49
N PHE A 387 1.51 16.93 -10.64
CA PHE A 387 2.25 17.47 -11.77
C PHE A 387 3.69 17.87 -11.40
N CYS A 388 4.37 17.15 -10.50
CA CYS A 388 5.74 17.44 -10.09
C CYS A 388 6.74 16.96 -11.16
N ALA A 389 7.46 17.88 -11.81
CA ALA A 389 8.55 17.52 -12.71
C ALA A 389 9.81 17.11 -11.93
N GLY A 390 10.07 17.77 -10.80
CA GLY A 390 11.22 17.48 -9.94
C GLY A 390 11.73 18.71 -9.19
N PHE A 391 12.99 18.64 -8.76
CA PHE A 391 13.60 19.57 -7.82
C PHE A 391 14.95 20.03 -8.37
N THR A 392 15.08 21.31 -8.70
CA THR A 392 16.42 21.92 -8.89
C THR A 392 17.02 22.17 -7.51
N ILE A 393 18.20 21.63 -7.26
CA ILE A 393 18.95 21.93 -6.05
C ILE A 393 19.80 23.14 -6.33
N GLU A 394 19.59 24.18 -5.54
CA GLU A 394 20.32 25.42 -5.67
C GLU A 394 21.17 25.67 -4.43
N ARG A 395 22.42 26.10 -4.66
CA ARG A 395 23.42 26.38 -3.63
C ARG A 395 23.91 27.80 -3.74
N LYS A 396 24.19 28.42 -2.60
CA LYS A 396 24.89 29.70 -2.51
C LYS A 396 25.92 29.67 -1.39
N TYR A 397 27.12 30.18 -1.63
CA TYR A 397 28.10 30.38 -0.58
C TYR A 397 27.91 31.72 0.12
N ALA A 398 28.26 31.82 1.40
CA ALA A 398 28.34 33.11 2.07
C ALA A 398 29.29 34.06 1.34
N GLY A 399 28.84 35.29 1.10
CA GLY A 399 29.54 36.30 0.29
C GLY A 399 29.13 36.33 -1.19
N SER A 400 28.49 35.28 -1.70
CA SER A 400 27.94 35.27 -3.06
C SER A 400 26.56 35.92 -3.13
N SER A 401 26.26 36.59 -4.24
CA SER A 401 24.95 37.22 -4.49
C SER A 401 23.89 36.22 -4.96
N ASN A 402 24.26 35.26 -5.81
CA ASN A 402 23.33 34.38 -6.51
C ASN A 402 23.34 32.95 -5.99
N PHE A 403 22.20 32.26 -6.15
CA PHE A 403 22.08 30.82 -6.00
C PHE A 403 22.38 30.15 -7.35
N ASP A 404 23.32 29.21 -7.36
CA ASP A 404 23.69 28.42 -8.53
C ASP A 404 22.99 27.06 -8.49
N SER A 405 22.50 26.59 -9.64
CA SER A 405 22.00 25.21 -9.77
C SER A 405 23.16 24.23 -9.68
N ILE A 406 23.04 23.24 -8.81
CA ILE A 406 24.05 22.18 -8.64
C ILE A 406 23.55 20.81 -9.09
N GLY A 407 22.28 20.71 -9.48
CA GLY A 407 21.69 19.47 -9.98
C GLY A 407 20.16 19.55 -10.06
N PHE A 408 19.60 18.57 -10.76
CA PHE A 408 18.15 18.37 -10.85
C PHE A 408 17.82 16.93 -10.50
N VAL A 409 16.91 16.74 -9.55
CA VAL A 409 16.36 15.43 -9.18
C VAL A 409 14.95 15.35 -9.72
N ARG A 410 14.72 14.45 -10.68
CA ARG A 410 13.38 14.16 -11.20
C ARG A 410 12.49 13.63 -10.09
N SER A 411 11.19 13.95 -10.14
CA SER A 411 10.21 13.27 -9.29
C SER A 411 10.30 11.76 -9.52
N SER A 412 10.23 10.99 -8.44
CA SER A 412 10.15 9.52 -8.48
C SER A 412 8.72 9.05 -8.68
N ALA A 413 7.74 9.96 -8.60
CA ALA A 413 6.34 9.68 -8.84
C ALA A 413 6.08 9.53 -10.35
N PRO A 414 5.49 8.41 -10.82
CA PRO A 414 5.12 8.24 -12.21
C PRO A 414 4.23 9.38 -12.70
N GLY A 415 4.62 10.03 -13.80
CA GLY A 415 3.89 11.20 -14.33
C GLY A 415 3.88 12.44 -13.41
N GLY A 416 4.71 12.46 -12.36
CA GLY A 416 4.76 13.54 -11.37
C GLY A 416 3.58 13.56 -10.41
N ILE A 417 2.89 12.42 -10.22
CA ILE A 417 1.70 12.32 -9.37
C ILE A 417 1.90 11.26 -8.28
N SER A 418 1.79 11.67 -7.02
CA SER A 418 1.84 10.80 -5.85
C SER A 418 0.87 11.26 -4.77
N PHE A 419 0.08 10.34 -4.26
CA PHE A 419 -0.83 10.55 -3.12
C PHE A 419 -0.18 10.28 -1.76
N PHE A 420 1.05 9.76 -1.77
CA PHE A 420 1.80 9.39 -0.58
C PHE A 420 3.10 10.18 -0.46
N PRO A 421 3.61 10.36 0.77
CA PRO A 421 4.87 11.05 0.98
C PRO A 421 6.01 10.41 0.20
N THR A 422 6.74 11.21 -0.58
CA THR A 422 7.86 10.72 -1.41
C THR A 422 9.16 11.35 -0.94
N GLY A 423 10.12 10.50 -0.56
CA GLY A 423 11.40 10.91 -0.02
C GLY A 423 12.50 10.98 -1.08
N TYR A 424 13.35 12.01 -0.98
CA TYR A 424 14.45 12.25 -1.89
C TYR A 424 15.72 12.61 -1.12
N ARG A 425 16.87 12.32 -1.74
CA ARG A 425 18.17 12.59 -1.15
C ARG A 425 19.22 12.87 -2.21
N ILE A 426 20.08 13.85 -1.96
CA ILE A 426 21.30 14.09 -2.73
C ILE A 426 22.45 14.43 -1.79
N THR A 427 23.67 14.14 -2.22
CA THR A 427 24.89 14.49 -1.51
C THR A 427 25.69 15.47 -2.36
N ASP A 428 26.04 16.61 -1.77
CA ASP A 428 26.92 17.62 -2.37
C ASP A 428 28.28 17.53 -1.67
N TYR A 429 29.33 17.17 -2.42
CA TYR A 429 30.69 17.09 -1.86
C TYR A 429 31.27 18.49 -1.69
N GLN A 430 31.60 18.86 -0.45
CA GLN A 430 31.84 20.25 -0.07
C GLN A 430 33.05 20.40 0.84
N PRO A 431 34.27 20.39 0.31
CA PRO A 431 35.47 20.57 1.13
C PRO A 431 35.66 22.01 1.64
N GLN A 432 34.78 22.95 1.25
CA GLN A 432 34.92 24.36 1.55
C GLN A 432 34.56 24.70 3.00
N ASP A 433 35.34 25.61 3.57
CA ASP A 433 35.17 26.12 4.92
C ASP A 433 34.41 27.46 4.96
N ARG A 434 33.27 27.49 4.26
CA ARG A 434 32.36 28.63 4.23
C ARG A 434 30.95 28.16 4.51
N PHE A 435 30.12 29.05 5.07
CA PHE A 435 28.69 28.79 5.18
C PHE A 435 28.08 28.58 3.79
N ILE A 436 27.21 27.58 3.71
CA ILE A 436 26.56 27.16 2.47
C ILE A 436 25.05 27.21 2.68
N PHE A 437 24.35 27.90 1.80
CA PHE A 437 22.92 27.97 1.76
C PHE A 437 22.39 27.06 0.66
N TYR A 438 21.37 26.28 0.99
CA TYR A 438 20.68 25.42 0.05
C TYR A 438 19.20 25.75 0.01
N ARG A 439 18.61 25.64 -1.18
CA ARG A 439 17.16 25.61 -1.37
C ARG A 439 16.80 24.67 -2.49
N LEU A 440 15.54 24.26 -2.53
CA LEU A 440 14.96 23.51 -3.63
C LEU A 440 14.09 24.47 -4.44
N LYS A 441 14.24 24.43 -5.76
CA LYS A 441 13.24 24.93 -6.71
C LYS A 441 12.36 23.74 -7.10
N VAL A 442 11.16 23.67 -6.54
CA VAL A 442 10.18 22.62 -6.87
C VAL A 442 9.49 23.01 -8.16
N GLN A 443 9.69 22.23 -9.23
CA GLN A 443 9.20 22.53 -10.56
C GLN A 443 8.02 21.62 -10.93
N MET A 444 6.98 22.20 -11.51
CA MET A 444 5.83 21.48 -12.03
C MET A 444 6.02 21.16 -13.53
N THR A 445 5.21 20.26 -14.07
CA THR A 445 5.27 19.87 -15.50
C THR A 445 4.83 20.98 -16.45
N ASP A 446 4.09 21.98 -15.97
CA ASP A 446 3.72 23.19 -16.72
C ASP A 446 4.81 24.28 -16.72
N GLY A 447 5.95 24.02 -16.07
CA GLY A 447 7.07 24.95 -15.95
C GLY A 447 6.95 25.95 -14.79
N THR A 448 5.81 26.02 -14.10
CA THR A 448 5.68 26.82 -12.88
C THR A 448 6.49 26.21 -11.75
N PHE A 449 6.89 27.01 -10.76
CA PHE A 449 7.71 26.55 -9.65
C PHE A 449 7.46 27.32 -8.36
N PHE A 450 7.92 26.75 -7.24
CA PHE A 450 8.06 27.47 -5.97
C PHE A 450 9.35 27.05 -5.27
N TYR A 451 9.81 27.87 -4.31
CA TYR A 451 11.03 27.59 -3.55
C TYR A 451 10.73 27.00 -2.17
N SER A 452 11.58 26.08 -1.72
CA SER A 452 11.61 25.66 -0.32
C SER A 452 12.18 26.76 0.59
N PRO A 453 12.00 26.64 1.92
CA PRO A 453 12.80 27.42 2.87
C PRO A 453 14.30 27.16 2.68
N ILE A 454 15.11 28.20 2.87
CA ILE A 454 16.57 28.10 2.79
C ILE A 454 17.10 27.32 4.01
N ARG A 455 18.03 26.40 3.76
CA ARG A 455 18.78 25.67 4.77
C ARG A 455 20.24 26.10 4.77
N LEU A 456 20.73 26.47 5.95
CA LEU A 456 22.13 26.85 6.15
C LEU A 456 22.92 25.66 6.69
N VAL A 457 24.07 25.42 6.09
CA VAL A 457 25.04 24.43 6.51
C VAL A 457 26.36 25.12 6.80
N ARG A 458 26.99 24.77 7.93
CA ARG A 458 28.26 25.35 8.36
C ARG A 458 29.43 24.96 7.46
N GLY A 459 30.51 25.73 7.52
CA GLY A 459 31.81 25.38 6.96
C GLY A 459 32.39 24.12 7.63
N LYS A 460 33.34 23.47 6.94
CA LYS A 460 33.98 22.22 7.38
C LYS A 460 34.63 22.32 8.76
N TYR A 461 35.34 23.41 9.04
CA TYR A 461 36.13 23.61 10.26
C TYR A 461 35.50 24.66 11.19
N SER A 462 34.23 25.01 10.97
CA SER A 462 33.49 25.92 11.84
C SER A 462 33.11 25.22 13.15
N GLU A 463 33.89 25.51 14.19
CA GLU A 463 33.67 25.05 15.57
C GLU A 463 32.75 26.00 16.37
N ASP A 464 32.51 27.21 15.86
CA ASP A 464 31.69 28.20 16.54
C ASP A 464 30.23 27.74 16.69
N ILE A 465 29.78 27.68 17.94
CA ILE A 465 28.40 27.34 18.29
C ILE A 465 27.45 28.48 17.88
N ILE A 466 27.94 29.72 17.79
CA ILE A 466 27.21 30.89 17.30
C ILE A 466 28.08 31.68 16.33
N THR A 467 27.52 32.06 15.18
CA THR A 467 28.16 32.97 14.25
C THR A 467 27.20 34.08 13.85
N VAL A 468 27.68 35.32 13.87
CA VAL A 468 26.92 36.50 13.44
C VAL A 468 27.72 37.27 12.40
N TRP A 469 27.11 37.58 11.25
CA TRP A 469 27.77 38.32 10.18
C TRP A 469 26.78 39.17 9.37
N PRO A 470 27.24 40.21 8.64
CA PRO A 470 28.58 40.78 8.72
C PRO A 470 28.81 41.47 10.08
N ASN A 471 30.06 41.55 10.51
CA ASN A 471 30.46 42.33 11.69
C ASN A 471 31.86 42.91 11.44
N PRO A 472 32.03 44.23 11.21
CA PRO A 472 31.02 45.28 11.32
C PRO A 472 29.85 45.16 10.32
N VAL A 473 28.67 45.62 10.74
CA VAL A 473 27.44 45.65 9.96
C VAL A 473 27.43 46.94 9.13
N GLN A 474 27.70 46.83 7.82
CA GLN A 474 27.66 47.95 6.86
C GLN A 474 26.29 48.07 6.14
N GLY A 475 25.30 47.30 6.60
CA GLY A 475 23.98 47.24 6.00
C GLY A 475 22.91 47.16 7.08
N ARG A 476 21.72 46.66 6.71
CA ARG A 476 20.57 46.62 7.63
C ARG A 476 20.14 45.21 8.01
N VAL A 477 20.91 44.20 7.61
CA VAL A 477 20.60 42.80 7.89
C VAL A 477 21.81 42.16 8.53
N ILE A 478 21.59 41.54 9.67
CA ILE A 478 22.53 40.61 10.28
C ILE A 478 22.02 39.18 10.11
N HIS A 479 22.94 38.31 9.79
CA HIS A 479 22.76 36.88 9.67
C HIS A 479 23.25 36.23 10.95
N ILE A 480 22.42 35.37 11.51
CA ILE A 480 22.69 34.70 12.78
C ILE A 480 22.58 33.21 12.54
N TYR A 481 23.65 32.49 12.84
CA TYR A 481 23.67 31.04 12.95
C TYR A 481 23.90 30.65 14.40
N TYR A 482 23.17 29.66 14.89
CA TYR A 482 23.50 28.99 16.14
C TYR A 482 23.26 27.49 16.03
N GLY A 483 24.10 26.70 16.69
CA GLY A 483 24.00 25.24 16.68
C GLY A 483 22.69 24.75 17.31
N ALA A 484 22.13 23.68 16.74
CA ALA A 484 20.84 23.11 17.19
C ALA A 484 20.80 22.69 18.68
N ALA A 485 21.97 22.48 19.31
CA ALA A 485 22.07 22.18 20.74
C ALA A 485 21.72 23.39 21.62
N MET A 486 21.73 24.61 21.07
CA MET A 486 21.33 25.80 21.81
C MET A 486 19.81 25.97 21.74
N HIS A 487 19.14 25.67 22.84
CA HIS A 487 17.69 25.85 23.00
C HIS A 487 17.31 27.33 23.17
N VAL A 488 17.58 28.16 22.15
CA VAL A 488 17.27 29.59 22.07
C VAL A 488 15.77 29.87 21.89
N LYS A 489 15.14 30.45 22.91
CA LYS A 489 13.75 30.97 22.92
C LYS A 489 13.65 32.38 22.33
N ALA A 490 14.69 33.20 22.44
CA ALA A 490 14.66 34.55 21.86
C ALA A 490 16.07 35.09 21.55
N ILE A 491 16.16 36.01 20.60
CA ILE A 491 17.37 36.82 20.35
C ILE A 491 17.00 38.29 20.52
N SER A 492 17.75 39.00 21.37
CA SER A 492 17.56 40.44 21.64
C SER A 492 18.75 41.26 21.19
N LEU A 493 18.50 42.36 20.49
CA LEU A 493 19.47 43.40 20.19
C LEU A 493 19.41 44.46 21.30
N ILE A 494 20.55 44.75 21.94
CA ILE A 494 20.67 45.73 23.02
C ILE A 494 21.79 46.74 22.72
N ASP A 495 21.66 47.97 23.23
CA ASP A 495 22.73 48.98 23.19
C ASP A 495 23.70 48.83 24.39
N VAL A 496 24.74 49.66 24.44
CA VAL A 496 25.78 49.61 25.51
C VAL A 496 25.20 49.81 26.92
N PRO A 497 24.24 50.72 27.15
CA PRO A 497 23.50 50.81 28.42
C PRO A 497 22.63 49.58 28.77
N GLY A 498 22.46 48.62 27.86
CA GLY A 498 21.61 47.45 28.04
C GLY A 498 20.14 47.69 27.71
N ARG A 499 19.79 48.81 27.10
CA ARG A 499 18.42 49.06 26.64
C ARG A 499 18.13 48.13 25.45
N ARG A 500 17.04 47.38 25.57
CA ARG A 500 16.57 46.46 24.52
C ARG A 500 15.98 47.24 23.36
N ILE A 501 16.66 47.18 22.22
CA ILE A 501 16.27 47.83 20.98
C ILE A 501 15.25 47.00 20.22
N GLN A 502 15.48 45.68 20.13
CA GLN A 502 14.60 44.74 19.46
C GLN A 502 14.71 43.37 20.11
N SER A 503 13.63 42.60 20.07
CA SER A 503 13.62 41.19 20.49
C SER A 503 12.83 40.37 19.49
N GLN A 504 13.37 39.22 19.10
CA GLN A 504 12.68 38.24 18.29
C GLN A 504 12.53 36.95 19.08
N GLN A 505 11.29 36.54 19.33
CA GLN A 505 10.98 35.30 20.06
C GLN A 505 10.74 34.14 19.09
N TYR A 506 11.06 32.94 19.55
CA TYR A 506 10.94 31.68 18.82
C TYR A 506 10.24 30.65 19.71
N LEU A 507 9.25 29.97 19.15
CA LEU A 507 8.63 28.81 19.76
C LEU A 507 9.58 27.61 19.56
N GLN A 508 10.26 27.15 20.62
CA GLN A 508 11.19 26.01 20.55
C GLN A 508 10.46 24.65 20.66
N PRO A 509 10.90 23.60 19.95
CA PRO A 509 11.54 23.64 18.64
C PRO A 509 10.88 22.69 17.64
N MET A 510 10.77 23.13 16.39
CA MET A 510 11.09 22.19 15.30
C MET A 510 12.61 22.23 15.14
N GLN A 511 13.26 21.08 15.20
CA GLN A 511 14.73 20.89 15.13
C GLN A 511 15.38 21.35 13.79
N THR A 512 14.76 22.26 13.02
CA THR A 512 15.02 22.49 11.59
C THR A 512 15.43 23.92 11.21
N ARG A 513 15.63 24.85 12.16
CA ARG A 513 16.10 26.22 11.87
C ARG A 513 17.25 26.66 12.78
N ASN A 514 18.46 26.60 12.21
CA ASN A 514 19.70 27.08 12.83
C ASN A 514 20.15 28.43 12.25
N TYR A 515 19.31 29.10 11.47
CA TYR A 515 19.64 30.32 10.74
C TYR A 515 18.51 31.34 10.80
N TYR A 516 18.87 32.59 11.08
CA TYR A 516 17.95 33.72 11.21
C TYR A 516 18.53 34.96 10.53
N GLN A 517 17.64 35.79 10.01
CA GLN A 517 17.94 37.15 9.61
C GLN A 517 17.25 38.09 10.57
N MET A 518 18.00 39.04 11.12
CA MET A 518 17.46 40.13 11.90
C MET A 518 17.72 41.44 11.17
N ASN A 519 16.65 42.19 10.92
CA ASN A 519 16.75 43.53 10.36
C ASN A 519 17.11 44.51 11.47
N ILE A 520 18.08 45.37 11.21
CA ILE A 520 18.48 46.44 12.12
C ILE A 520 17.52 47.64 11.95
N PRO A 521 16.90 48.14 13.04
CA PRO A 521 16.02 49.31 13.02
C PRO A 521 16.69 50.56 12.44
N ALA A 522 15.89 51.47 11.89
CA ALA A 522 16.42 52.72 11.30
C ALA A 522 16.80 53.71 12.40
N GLY A 523 17.81 54.54 12.13
CA GLY A 523 18.19 55.62 13.05
C GLY A 523 19.02 55.18 14.26
N LEU A 524 19.55 53.95 14.25
CA LEU A 524 20.58 53.56 15.21
C LEU A 524 21.91 54.22 14.84
N ALA A 525 22.58 54.83 15.81
CA ALA A 525 23.91 55.41 15.60
C ALA A 525 24.95 54.32 15.38
N SER A 526 25.94 54.60 14.54
CA SER A 526 27.14 53.78 14.40
C SER A 526 27.83 53.61 15.75
N GLY A 527 28.17 52.38 16.11
CA GLY A 527 28.61 52.07 17.46
C GLY A 527 28.52 50.59 17.81
N THR A 528 28.83 50.27 19.07
CA THR A 528 28.79 48.90 19.59
C THR A 528 27.40 48.55 20.10
N TYR A 529 26.91 47.39 19.72
CA TYR A 529 25.67 46.78 20.22
C TYR A 529 25.94 45.31 20.58
N PHE A 530 24.99 44.67 21.25
CA PHE A 530 25.10 43.26 21.61
C PHE A 530 23.85 42.49 21.23
N LEU A 531 24.04 41.25 20.76
CA LEU A 531 22.99 40.26 20.58
C LEU A 531 23.01 39.30 21.76
N GLN A 532 21.90 39.21 22.49
CA GLN A 532 21.72 38.25 23.57
C GLN A 532 20.84 37.09 23.09
N PHE A 533 21.35 35.87 23.25
CA PHE A 533 20.64 34.62 22.99
C PHE A 533 20.03 34.14 24.30
N ILE A 534 18.71 34.03 24.36
CA ILE A 534 17.95 33.76 25.58
C ILE A 534 17.38 32.34 25.49
N GLY A 535 17.61 31.53 26.52
CA GLY A 535 17.14 30.15 26.63
C GLY A 535 15.68 30.03 27.03
N GLU A 536 15.15 28.80 27.04
CA GLU A 536 13.77 28.51 27.45
C GLU A 536 13.48 28.93 28.90
N ASP A 537 14.48 28.80 29.77
CA ASP A 537 14.51 29.21 31.18
C ASP A 537 14.65 30.73 31.37
N ASN A 538 14.62 31.51 30.28
CA ASN A 538 14.88 32.94 30.22
C ASN A 538 16.30 33.37 30.64
N GLN A 539 17.25 32.44 30.75
CA GLN A 539 18.66 32.79 31.00
C GLN A 539 19.36 33.23 29.72
N ILE A 540 20.35 34.10 29.85
CA ILE A 540 21.21 34.47 28.71
C ILE A 540 22.19 33.32 28.49
N LEU A 541 22.03 32.63 27.35
CA LEU A 541 22.90 31.54 26.94
C LEU A 541 24.22 32.06 26.36
N TYR A 542 24.16 33.19 25.64
CA TYR A 542 25.33 33.75 24.95
C TYR A 542 25.14 35.21 24.58
N VAL A 543 26.23 35.95 24.46
CA VAL A 543 26.23 37.36 24.03
C VAL A 543 27.27 37.57 22.92
N VAL A 544 26.85 38.14 21.80
CA VAL A 544 27.74 38.50 20.67
C VAL A 544 27.83 40.02 20.56
N LYS A 545 29.05 40.56 20.56
CA LYS A 545 29.31 41.96 20.23
C LYS A 545 29.16 42.17 18.73
N ILE A 546 28.36 43.15 18.32
CA ILE A 546 28.27 43.62 16.93
C ILE A 546 28.63 45.10 16.85
N VAL A 547 29.27 45.50 15.76
CA VAL A 547 29.60 46.90 15.48
C VAL A 547 28.75 47.35 14.30
N LEU A 548 27.91 48.37 14.49
CA LEU A 548 27.24 49.04 13.37
C LEU A 548 28.19 50.10 12.81
N ALA A 549 28.45 50.04 11.50
CA ALA A 549 29.25 51.02 10.77
C ALA A 549 28.36 51.70 9.72
N GLU A 550 28.72 52.93 9.33
CA GLU A 550 28.02 53.68 8.27
C GLU A 550 28.12 53.00 6.90
#